data_AF-A0A179F344-F1
#
_entry.id   AF-A0A179F344-F1
#
_cell.length_a   1.000
_cell.length_b   1.000
_cell.length_c   1.000
_cell.angle_alpha   90.00
_cell.angle_beta   90.00
_cell.angle_gamma   90.00
#
_symmetry.space_group_name_H-M   'P 1'
#
loop_
_entity.id
_entity.type
_entity.pdbx_description
1 polymer ?
#
loop_
_entity_poly.entity_id
_entity_poly.type
_entity_poly.pdbx_seq_one_letter_code
_entity_poly.pdbx_strand_id
1 'polypeptide(L)'
;MSDTTVDFSAIILCIDTSIKVTNNNNILCIKATPADNAKEIAEAVVKALRDYSAANMGLPMIDEEGRPRPVEVKVHAGVALEGSNNFLGCKETLNQYLEQKIAWLQSQRCHGASTEIATAEP
;
A
#
# COMPACT_ATOMS: atom_id res chain seq x y z
N MET A 1 -3.94 -29.11 13.21
CA MET A 1 -2.96 -29.01 12.09
C MET A 1 -3.81 -28.99 10.84
N SER A 2 -3.98 -27.82 10.22
CA SER A 2 -4.78 -27.66 9.00
C SER A 2 -3.96 -28.15 7.81
N ASP A 3 -4.48 -29.17 7.13
CA ASP A 3 -3.90 -29.80 5.96
C ASP A 3 -3.93 -28.81 4.80
N THR A 4 -2.78 -28.22 4.49
CA THR A 4 -2.61 -27.34 3.31
C THR A 4 -2.22 -28.22 2.13
N THR A 5 -3.11 -29.12 1.69
CA THR A 5 -2.93 -29.84 0.43
C THR A 5 -3.14 -28.83 -0.69
N VAL A 6 -2.07 -28.18 -1.11
CA VAL A 6 -2.07 -27.34 -2.31
C VAL A 6 -2.39 -28.27 -3.46
N ASP A 7 -3.62 -28.20 -3.96
CA ASP A 7 -4.04 -28.99 -5.12
C ASP A 7 -3.13 -28.59 -6.27
N PHE A 8 -2.28 -29.51 -6.75
CA PHE A 8 -1.21 -29.19 -7.71
C PHE A 8 -1.75 -28.67 -9.05
N SER A 9 -3.06 -28.80 -9.29
CA SER A 9 -3.75 -28.27 -10.46
C SER A 9 -4.25 -26.83 -10.29
N ALA A 10 -4.25 -26.27 -9.07
CA ALA A 10 -4.78 -24.95 -8.79
C ALA A 10 -3.94 -23.84 -9.42
N ILE A 11 -4.62 -22.84 -10.01
CA ILE A 11 -3.97 -21.63 -10.49
C ILE A 11 -3.98 -20.62 -9.34
N ILE A 12 -2.80 -20.30 -8.81
CA ILE A 12 -2.66 -19.38 -7.69
C ILE A 12 -2.09 -18.04 -8.19
N LEU A 13 -2.85 -16.97 -8.00
CA LEU A 13 -2.44 -15.60 -8.26
C LEU A 13 -2.20 -14.88 -6.93
N CYS A 14 -0.98 -14.38 -6.73
CA CYS A 14 -0.66 -13.53 -5.59
C CYS A 14 -0.37 -12.10 -6.08
N ILE A 15 -1.09 -11.12 -5.53
CA ILE A 15 -0.93 -9.71 -5.83
C ILE A 15 -0.54 -9.01 -4.53
N ASP A 16 0.70 -8.53 -4.48
CA ASP A 16 1.19 -7.72 -3.36
C ASP A 16 1.49 -6.31 -3.86
N THR A 17 0.67 -5.37 -3.39
CA THR A 17 0.83 -3.92 -3.63
C THR A 17 1.10 -3.18 -2.32
N SER A 18 1.43 -3.92 -1.25
CA SER A 18 1.57 -3.35 0.09
C SER A 18 2.71 -2.34 0.17
N ILE A 19 2.48 -1.31 0.99
CA ILE A 19 3.47 -0.25 1.23
C ILE A 19 3.83 -0.29 2.71
N LYS A 20 5.11 -0.55 3.00
CA LYS A 20 5.66 -0.43 4.34
C LYS A 20 6.64 0.74 4.40
N VAL A 21 6.36 1.68 5.31
CA VAL A 21 7.24 2.81 5.59
C VAL A 21 7.64 2.74 7.04
N THR A 22 8.95 2.79 7.25
CA THR A 22 9.55 2.80 8.57
C THR A 22 10.16 4.16 8.86
N ASN A 23 10.44 4.44 10.14
CA ASN A 23 11.11 5.66 10.60
C ASN A 23 10.17 6.90 10.63
N ASN A 24 10.73 8.04 10.99
CA ASN A 24 9.97 9.25 11.29
C ASN A 24 9.95 10.23 10.11
N ASN A 25 8.99 11.15 10.14
CA ASN A 25 8.94 12.31 9.25
C ASN A 25 8.77 12.01 7.75
N ASN A 26 8.23 10.86 7.40
CA ASN A 26 7.93 10.49 6.02
C ASN A 26 6.67 11.23 5.52
N ILE A 27 6.65 11.54 4.22
CA ILE A 27 5.48 12.13 3.55
C ILE A 27 5.11 11.24 2.37
N LEU A 28 3.93 10.63 2.44
CA LEU A 28 3.37 9.79 1.40
C LEU A 28 2.15 10.48 0.79
N CYS A 29 2.32 10.96 -0.44
CA CYS A 29 1.25 11.49 -1.26
C CYS A 29 0.87 10.46 -2.32
N ILE A 30 -0.13 9.63 -2.02
CA ILE A 30 -0.49 8.50 -2.88
C ILE A 30 -1.70 8.90 -3.75
N LYS A 31 -1.57 8.77 -5.08
CA LYS A 31 -2.63 9.08 -6.04
C LYS A 31 -3.69 7.97 -6.12
N ALA A 32 -3.26 6.71 -6.06
CA ALA A 32 -4.11 5.52 -6.10
C ALA A 32 -3.65 4.58 -4.99
N THR A 33 -4.60 4.12 -4.17
CA THR A 33 -4.27 3.28 -3.02
C THR A 33 -3.70 1.94 -3.49
N PRO A 34 -2.89 1.24 -2.68
CA PRO A 34 -2.53 -0.16 -2.95
C PRO A 34 -3.71 -1.05 -3.35
N ALA A 35 -4.89 -0.81 -2.77
CA ALA A 35 -6.11 -1.55 -3.10
C ALA A 35 -6.59 -1.27 -4.53
N ASP A 36 -6.53 -0.02 -4.99
CA ASP A 36 -6.89 0.37 -6.36
C ASP A 36 -5.95 -0.31 -7.37
N ASN A 37 -4.65 -0.27 -7.10
CA ASN A 37 -3.65 -0.95 -7.95
C ASN A 37 -3.87 -2.47 -7.96
N ALA A 38 -4.13 -3.07 -6.80
CA ALA A 38 -4.37 -4.51 -6.70
C ALA A 38 -5.61 -4.93 -7.48
N LYS A 39 -6.67 -4.11 -7.44
CA LYS A 39 -7.89 -4.33 -8.21
C LYS A 39 -7.62 -4.29 -9.72
N GLU A 40 -6.93 -3.27 -10.21
CA GLU A 40 -6.60 -3.16 -11.64
C GLU A 40 -5.77 -4.35 -12.12
N ILE A 41 -4.78 -4.78 -11.34
CA ILE A 41 -3.97 -5.96 -11.63
C ILE A 41 -4.84 -7.22 -11.65
N ALA A 42 -5.69 -7.42 -10.64
CA ALA A 42 -6.57 -8.58 -10.56
C ALA A 42 -7.52 -8.65 -11.75
N GLU A 43 -8.16 -7.54 -12.11
CA GLU A 43 -9.07 -7.46 -13.25
C GLU A 43 -8.35 -7.75 -14.56
N ALA A 44 -7.16 -7.19 -14.77
CA ALA A 44 -6.35 -7.43 -15.96
C ALA A 44 -5.94 -8.90 -16.09
N VAL A 45 -5.53 -9.54 -14.99
CA VAL A 45 -5.14 -10.94 -14.97
C VAL A 45 -6.34 -11.86 -15.19
N VAL A 46 -7.46 -11.63 -14.50
CA VAL A 46 -8.70 -12.41 -14.70
C VAL A 46 -9.19 -12.27 -16.14
N LYS A 47 -9.11 -11.06 -16.72
CA LYS A 47 -9.44 -10.83 -18.12
C LYS A 47 -8.52 -11.64 -19.03
N ALA A 48 -7.21 -11.60 -18.82
CA ALA A 48 -6.27 -12.41 -19.59
C ALA A 48 -6.56 -13.91 -19.45
N LEU A 49 -6.81 -14.41 -18.23
CA LEU A 49 -7.18 -15.81 -18.02
C LEU A 49 -8.43 -16.17 -18.82
N ARG A 50 -9.48 -15.35 -18.82
CA ARG A 50 -10.68 -15.57 -19.63
C ARG A 50 -10.40 -15.55 -21.13
N ASP A 51 -9.66 -14.56 -21.60
CA ASP A 51 -9.40 -14.35 -23.03
C ASP A 51 -8.53 -15.47 -23.63
N TYR A 52 -7.63 -16.07 -22.83
CA TYR A 52 -6.70 -17.09 -23.30
C TYR A 52 -7.14 -18.54 -22.97
N SER A 53 -8.15 -18.75 -22.10
CA SER A 53 -8.51 -20.08 -21.58
C SER A 53 -9.47 -20.92 -22.44
N ALA A 54 -10.07 -20.36 -23.50
CA ALA A 54 -10.96 -21.12 -24.38
C ALA A 54 -10.74 -20.78 -25.86
N ALA A 55 -10.18 -21.75 -26.58
CA ALA A 55 -10.12 -21.82 -28.04
C ALA A 55 -9.47 -20.64 -28.78
N ASN A 56 -8.30 -20.18 -28.32
CA ASN A 56 -7.11 -20.52 -29.10
C ASN A 56 -5.79 -20.47 -28.31
N MET A 57 -5.51 -21.63 -27.73
CA MET A 57 -4.20 -22.23 -27.43
C MET A 57 -3.48 -21.80 -26.14
N GLY A 58 -4.19 -21.30 -25.11
CA GLY A 58 -3.61 -20.90 -23.82
C GLY A 58 -4.28 -21.54 -22.59
N LEU A 59 -3.48 -21.78 -21.55
CA LEU A 59 -3.78 -22.31 -20.20
C LEU A 59 -4.87 -23.40 -20.08
N PRO A 60 -4.49 -24.69 -19.85
CA PRO A 60 -5.47 -25.75 -19.64
C PRO A 60 -6.26 -25.49 -18.35
N MET A 61 -7.56 -25.26 -18.46
CA MET A 61 -8.47 -25.00 -17.33
C MET A 61 -9.12 -26.25 -16.75
N ILE A 62 -8.76 -27.42 -17.28
CA ILE A 62 -9.20 -28.73 -16.82
C ILE A 62 -7.98 -29.43 -16.21
N ASP A 63 -8.16 -30.09 -15.07
CA ASP A 63 -7.12 -30.90 -14.42
C ASP A 63 -6.99 -32.29 -15.08
N GLU A 64 -6.10 -33.12 -14.57
CA GLU A 64 -5.83 -34.45 -15.13
C GLU A 64 -7.01 -35.42 -14.93
N GLU A 65 -7.87 -35.14 -13.95
CA GLU A 65 -9.08 -35.91 -13.64
C GLU A 65 -10.33 -35.39 -14.39
N GLY A 66 -10.18 -34.38 -15.26
CA GLY A 66 -11.29 -33.83 -16.04
C GLY A 66 -12.14 -32.81 -15.29
N ARG A 67 -11.74 -32.38 -14.08
CA ARG A 67 -12.45 -31.38 -13.29
C ARG A 67 -11.95 -29.96 -13.64
N PRO A 68 -12.80 -28.92 -13.49
CA PRO A 68 -12.35 -27.54 -13.62
C PRO A 68 -11.25 -27.21 -12.60
N ARG A 69 -10.14 -26.62 -13.05
CA ARG A 69 -9.06 -26.19 -12.17
C ARG A 69 -9.52 -25.03 -11.28
N PRO A 70 -9.32 -25.13 -9.95
CA PRO A 70 -9.62 -24.03 -9.05
C PRO A 70 -8.64 -22.86 -9.25
N VAL A 71 -9.16 -21.63 -9.09
CA VAL A 71 -8.34 -20.40 -9.15
C VAL A 71 -8.39 -19.71 -7.79
N GLU A 72 -7.23 -19.56 -7.16
CA GLU A 72 -7.08 -18.87 -5.89
C GLU A 72 -6.40 -17.51 -6.12
N VAL A 73 -7.00 -16.43 -5.62
CA VAL A 73 -6.43 -15.07 -5.71
C VAL A 73 -6.15 -14.55 -4.30
N LYS A 74 -4.87 -14.33 -3.99
CA LYS A 74 -4.38 -13.74 -2.75
C LYS A 74 -3.98 -12.30 -3.00
N VAL A 75 -4.55 -11.38 -2.24
CA VAL A 75 -4.27 -9.94 -2.38
C VAL A 75 -3.77 -9.37 -1.06
N HIS A 76 -2.60 -8.74 -1.12
CA HIS A 76 -1.99 -7.98 -0.04
C HIS A 76 -1.89 -6.51 -0.47
N ALA A 77 -2.76 -5.67 0.08
CA ALA A 77 -2.87 -4.25 -0.30
C ALA A 77 -2.82 -3.31 0.91
N GLY A 78 -2.08 -3.71 1.94
CA GLY A 78 -1.96 -2.95 3.19
C GLY A 78 -1.01 -1.75 3.08
N VAL A 79 -1.30 -0.68 3.82
CA VAL A 79 -0.34 0.41 4.06
C VAL A 79 0.03 0.36 5.54
N ALA A 80 1.30 0.12 5.83
CA ALA A 80 1.86 0.13 7.18
C ALA A 80 2.82 1.30 7.33
N LEU A 81 2.50 2.22 8.25
CA LEU A 81 3.34 3.36 8.60
C LEU A 81 3.79 3.20 10.05
N GLU A 82 5.09 3.02 10.24
CA GLU A 82 5.70 2.88 11.55
C GLU A 82 6.55 4.13 11.84
N GLY A 83 6.58 4.59 13.09
CA GLY A 83 7.30 5.80 13.52
C GLY A 83 6.38 7.00 13.75
N SER A 84 6.99 8.17 13.98
CA SER A 84 6.32 9.41 14.40
C SER A 84 6.36 10.47 13.32
N ASN A 85 5.37 11.37 13.33
CA ASN A 85 5.28 12.53 12.42
C ASN A 85 5.26 12.17 10.93
N ASN A 86 4.74 10.99 10.60
CA ASN A 86 4.51 10.56 9.23
C ASN A 86 3.19 11.17 8.71
N PHE A 87 3.16 11.53 7.43
CA PHE A 87 1.97 12.00 6.73
C PHE A 87 1.59 11.01 5.64
N LEU A 88 0.31 10.66 5.57
CA LEU A 88 -0.28 9.88 4.49
C LEU A 88 -1.53 10.59 4.01
N GLY A 89 -1.60 10.91 2.72
CA GLY A 89 -2.77 11.57 2.17
C GLY A 89 -2.63 11.88 0.69
N CYS A 90 -3.44 12.83 0.26
CA CYS A 90 -3.46 13.36 -1.10
C CYS A 90 -2.79 14.74 -1.15
N LYS A 91 -2.64 15.29 -2.36
CA LYS A 91 -1.94 16.57 -2.56
C LYS A 91 -2.65 17.74 -1.88
N GLU A 92 -3.98 17.68 -1.82
CA GLU A 92 -4.84 18.71 -1.24
C GLU A 92 -4.63 18.80 0.28
N THR A 93 -4.52 17.65 0.95
CA THR A 93 -4.29 17.56 2.40
C THR A 93 -2.83 17.80 2.77
N LEU A 94 -1.90 17.52 1.84
CA LEU A 94 -0.48 17.74 2.05
C LEU A 94 -0.14 19.23 2.25
N ASN A 95 -0.67 20.12 1.42
CA ASN A 95 -0.39 21.56 1.53
C ASN A 95 -0.84 22.11 2.89
N GLN A 96 -2.05 21.73 3.32
CA GLN A 96 -2.58 22.11 4.64
C GLN A 96 -1.71 21.58 5.78
N TYR A 97 -1.26 20.32 5.70
CA TYR A 97 -0.35 19.74 6.68
C TYR A 97 0.99 20.48 6.74
N LEU A 98 1.56 20.86 5.60
CA LEU A 98 2.81 21.61 5.54
C LEU A 98 2.67 23.01 6.15
N GLU A 99 1.58 23.73 5.83
CA GLU A 99 1.30 25.05 6.40
C GLU A 99 1.18 24.99 7.94
N GLN A 100 0.40 24.03 8.46
CA GLN A 100 0.26 23.81 9.91
C GLN A 100 1.61 23.48 10.56
N LYS A 101 2.42 22.64 9.91
CA LYS A 101 3.73 22.24 10.43
C LYS A 101 4.72 23.42 10.46
N ILE A 102 4.72 24.27 9.43
CA ILE A 102 5.55 25.48 9.39
C ILE A 102 5.12 26.46 10.49
N ALA A 103 3.82 26.71 10.64
CA ALA A 103 3.30 27.59 11.69
C ALA A 103 3.66 27.10 13.10
N TRP A 104 3.59 25.79 13.33
CA TRP A 104 4.00 25.16 14.59
C TRP A 104 5.51 25.35 14.86
N LEU A 105 6.37 25.12 13.86
CA LEU A 105 7.81 25.31 13.98
C LEU A 105 8.19 26.77 14.27
N GLN A 106 7.51 27.73 13.63
CA GLN A 106 7.72 29.16 13.88
C GLN A 106 7.32 29.55 15.30
N SER A 107 6.21 29.01 15.80
CA SER A 107 5.72 29.28 17.16
C SER A 107 6.68 28.78 18.24
N GLN A 108 7.32 27.62 18.03
CA GLN A 108 8.35 27.12 18.95
C GLN A 108 9.61 27.98 18.97
N ARG A 109 10.03 28.46 17.79
CA ARG A 109 11.21 29.31 17.67
C ARG A 109 11.03 30.65 18.40
N CYS A 110 9.82 31.22 18.39
CA CYS A 110 9.52 32.44 19.15
C CYS A 110 9.49 32.20 20.68
N HIS A 111 9.06 31.01 21.15
CA HIS A 111 9.06 30.69 22.58
C HIS A 111 10.47 30.38 23.12
N GLY A 112 11.35 29.76 22.32
CA GLY A 112 12.74 29.49 22.70
C GLY A 112 13.61 30.75 22.77
N ALA A 113 13.30 31.78 21.98
CA ALA A 113 14.06 33.05 21.98
C ALA A 113 13.82 33.91 23.24
N SER A 114 12.72 33.71 23.97
CA SER A 114 12.41 34.48 25.18
C SER A 114 13.14 33.98 26.43
N THR A 115 13.71 32.77 26.42
CA THR A 115 14.37 32.17 27.59
C THR A 115 15.86 32.52 27.70
N GLU A 116 16.52 32.92 26.60
CA GLU A 116 17.96 33.25 26.60
C GLU A 116 18.28 34.67 27.06
N ILE A 117 17.31 35.58 27.09
CA ILE A 117 17.52 37.00 27.44
C ILE A 117 17.42 37.24 28.97
N ALA A 118 16.94 36.27 29.74
CA ALA A 118 16.66 36.44 31.17
C ALA A 118 17.82 36.12 32.14
N THR A 119 19.01 35.74 31.64
CA THR A 119 20.18 35.38 32.48
C THR A 119 21.39 36.30 32.32
N ALA A 120 21.25 37.46 31.67
CA ALA A 120 22.35 38.42 31.52
C ALA A 120 22.00 39.78 32.14
N GLU A 121 22.24 39.93 33.43
CA GLU A 121 22.44 41.21 34.14
C GLU A 121 23.32 40.95 35.38
N PRO A 122 24.04 41.96 35.90
CA PRO A 122 25.10 42.76 35.29
C PRO A 122 26.48 42.54 35.95
#